data_AF-A0A8S9FGI5-F1
#
_entry.id   AF-A0A8S9FGI5-F1
#
_cell.length_a   1.000
_cell.length_b   1.000
_cell.length_c   1.000
_cell.angle_alpha   90.00
_cell.angle_beta   90.00
_cell.angle_gamma   90.00
#
_symmetry.space_group_name_H-M   'P 1'
#
loop_
_entity.id
_entity.type
_entity.pdbx_description
1 polymer ?
#
loop_
_entity_poly.entity_id
_entity_poly.type
_entity_poly.pdbx_seq_one_letter_code
_entity_poly.pdbx_strand_id
1 'polypeptide(L)'
;MEEVSPAVAMPFMPFPETPQMELAGIMLGKGYCNGQYSEGINGSDERSTVQSEKKMISRTESRSLFEFKSVPLYGFTSICGRRPEMEDAVSAIPRFLQSPTNSLVDGRFNPQSTAHFFGVYDGHGGSQVADYCRERMHLALAEEIARENPTLCDGDTWQEKWKRALFNSFLRVDSEIESVAPETVGSTSVVAVVFPTHIFVANCGDSRAVICRG
;
A
#
# COMPACT_ATOMS: atom_id res chain seq x y z
N MET A 1 24.25 15.30 -46.87
CA MET A 1 24.43 14.28 -45.82
C MET A 1 24.41 15.05 -44.52
N GLU A 2 23.26 15.11 -43.86
CA GLU A 2 23.17 15.71 -42.53
C GLU A 2 23.83 14.75 -41.55
N GLU A 3 24.87 15.23 -40.87
CA GLU A 3 25.45 14.54 -39.73
C GLU A 3 24.42 14.51 -38.60
N VAL A 4 23.87 13.32 -38.36
CA VAL A 4 23.14 13.05 -37.12
C VAL A 4 24.19 13.03 -36.02
N SER A 5 24.24 14.10 -35.22
CA SER A 5 25.01 14.12 -33.99
C SER A 5 24.57 12.91 -33.14
N PRO A 6 25.47 12.02 -32.71
CA PRO A 6 25.09 10.96 -31.79
C PRO A 6 24.60 11.64 -30.51
N ALA A 7 23.35 11.37 -30.15
CA ALA A 7 22.83 11.72 -28.84
C ALA A 7 23.80 11.15 -27.81
N VAL A 8 24.58 12.03 -27.19
CA VAL A 8 25.43 11.70 -26.06
C VAL A 8 24.46 11.19 -25.01
N ALA A 9 24.52 9.90 -24.72
CA ALA A 9 23.87 9.30 -23.58
C ALA A 9 24.32 10.12 -22.36
N MET A 10 23.40 10.89 -21.80
CA MET A 10 23.61 11.55 -20.52
C MET A 10 23.85 10.42 -19.51
N PRO A 11 25.03 10.33 -18.88
CA PRO A 11 25.21 9.39 -17.79
C PRO A 11 24.18 9.70 -16.73
N PHE A 12 23.52 8.65 -16.21
CA PHE A 12 22.76 8.77 -14.99
C PHE A 12 23.61 9.54 -13.98
N MET A 13 23.05 10.61 -13.42
CA MET A 13 23.56 11.04 -12.14
C MET A 13 23.59 9.80 -11.25
N PRO A 14 24.69 9.54 -10.53
CA PRO A 14 24.66 8.54 -9.48
C PRO A 14 23.43 8.89 -8.64
N PHE A 15 22.48 7.96 -8.58
CA PHE A 15 21.41 8.05 -7.60
C PHE A 15 22.06 8.47 -6.28
N PRO A 16 21.52 9.44 -5.53
CA PRO A 16 21.97 9.61 -4.16
C PRO A 16 21.87 8.23 -3.50
N GLU A 17 22.83 7.88 -2.64
CA GLU A 17 22.99 6.59 -1.95
C GLU A 17 21.78 6.16 -1.07
N THR A 18 20.61 6.76 -1.30
CA THR A 18 19.31 6.41 -0.75
C THR A 18 18.26 6.77 -1.81
N PRO A 19 17.31 5.87 -2.16
CA PRO A 19 16.17 6.28 -2.96
C PRO A 19 15.43 7.40 -2.22
N GLN A 20 15.23 8.55 -2.88
CA GLN A 20 14.44 9.68 -2.34
C GLN A 20 12.96 9.31 -2.34
N MET A 21 12.63 8.32 -1.52
CA MET A 21 11.28 7.79 -1.33
C MET A 21 10.44 8.81 -0.57
N GLU A 22 9.40 9.32 -1.22
CA GLU A 22 8.41 10.16 -0.54
C GLU A 22 7.26 9.30 -0.03
N LEU A 23 6.94 9.43 1.26
CA LEU A 23 5.88 8.67 1.93
C LEU A 23 4.81 9.60 2.51
N ALA A 24 3.59 9.49 2.00
CA ALA A 24 2.43 10.22 2.49
C ALA A 24 1.38 9.27 3.09
N GLY A 25 0.81 9.63 4.24
CA GLY A 25 -0.35 8.96 4.83
C GLY A 25 -1.48 9.96 5.02
N ILE A 26 -2.56 9.82 4.26
CA ILE A 26 -3.66 10.78 4.19
C ILE A 26 -4.90 10.16 4.85
N MET A 27 -5.47 10.85 5.84
CA MET A 27 -6.74 10.45 6.46
C MET A 27 -7.93 11.05 5.69
N LEU A 28 -8.87 10.21 5.25
CA LEU A 28 -10.01 10.58 4.41
C LEU A 28 -11.23 11.12 5.20
N GLY A 29 -11.21 11.03 6.53
CA GLY A 29 -12.24 11.62 7.41
C GLY A 29 -12.11 11.17 8.87
N LYS A 30 -12.93 11.72 9.78
CA LYS A 30 -13.03 11.29 11.20
C LYS A 30 -13.70 9.92 11.30
N GLY A 31 -13.00 8.86 10.89
CA GLY A 31 -13.39 7.49 11.20
C GLY A 31 -12.91 7.15 12.60
N TYR A 32 -13.83 6.97 13.55
CA TYR A 32 -13.52 6.42 14.88
C TYR A 32 -13.03 4.98 14.71
N CYS A 33 -11.73 4.75 14.81
CA CYS A 33 -11.20 3.45 15.18
C CYS A 33 -11.52 3.25 16.67
N ASN A 34 -12.66 2.62 16.99
CA ASN A 34 -12.93 2.18 18.36
C ASN A 34 -12.01 1.01 18.72
N GLY A 35 -10.76 1.33 19.04
CA GLY A 35 -9.86 0.45 19.77
C GLY A 35 -10.16 0.52 21.27
N GLN A 36 -11.36 0.11 21.69
CA GLN A 36 -11.56 -0.25 23.09
C GLN A 36 -11.04 -1.68 23.28
N TYR A 37 -9.73 -1.82 23.50
CA TYR A 37 -9.22 -3.01 24.17
C TYR A 37 -9.42 -2.78 25.66
N SER A 38 -10.39 -3.50 26.22
CA SER A 38 -10.64 -3.57 27.64
C SER A 38 -9.39 -4.03 28.38
N GLU A 39 -8.88 -3.19 29.27
CA GLU A 39 -7.91 -3.60 30.30
C GLU A 39 -8.49 -4.75 31.11
N GLY A 40 -7.87 -5.92 31.02
CA GLY A 40 -8.12 -7.02 31.94
C GLY A 40 -7.40 -6.76 33.26
N ILE A 41 -8.00 -5.99 34.15
CA ILE A 41 -7.58 -5.94 35.56
C ILE A 41 -8.40 -6.99 36.32
N ASN A 42 -7.70 -8.02 36.81
CA ASN A 42 -8.23 -8.97 37.77
C ASN A 42 -8.71 -8.23 39.03
N GLY A 43 -10.00 -8.33 39.34
CA GLY A 43 -10.58 -7.87 40.59
C GLY A 43 -11.31 -9.01 41.29
N SER A 44 -10.77 -9.46 42.43
CA SER A 44 -11.53 -10.13 43.48
C SER A 44 -12.23 -9.06 44.33
N ASP A 45 -13.55 -9.18 44.47
CA ASP A 45 -14.34 -9.03 45.71
C ASP A 45 -15.74 -8.42 45.52
N GLU A 46 -16.72 -9.22 45.97
CA GLU A 46 -17.99 -8.97 46.66
C GLU A 46 -19.02 -7.89 46.19
N ARG A 47 -20.14 -8.43 45.68
CA ARG A 47 -21.56 -8.18 46.04
C ARG A 47 -22.07 -6.74 46.23
N SER A 48 -22.97 -6.29 45.34
CA SER A 48 -24.33 -5.79 45.69
C SER A 48 -25.22 -5.51 44.45
N THR A 49 -26.50 -5.76 44.64
CA THR A 49 -27.60 -5.78 43.65
C THR A 49 -28.16 -4.38 43.37
N VAL A 50 -28.26 -3.96 42.09
CA VAL A 50 -29.31 -3.02 41.60
C VAL A 50 -29.63 -3.32 40.13
N GLN A 51 -30.89 -3.64 39.85
CA GLN A 51 -31.44 -3.80 38.49
C GLN A 51 -31.63 -2.42 37.83
N SER A 52 -31.13 -2.26 36.60
CA SER A 52 -31.56 -1.18 35.70
C SER A 52 -31.66 -1.74 34.28
N GLU A 53 -32.90 -1.93 33.83
CA GLU A 53 -33.23 -2.30 32.46
C GLU A 53 -32.78 -1.17 31.52
N LYS A 54 -31.78 -1.45 30.67
CA LYS A 54 -31.49 -0.63 29.50
C LYS A 54 -31.60 -1.49 28.24
N LYS A 55 -32.72 -1.26 27.58
CA LYS A 55 -33.18 -1.68 26.25
C LYS A 55 -32.02 -1.85 25.26
N MET A 56 -31.85 -3.08 24.74
CA MET A 56 -31.04 -3.39 23.56
C MET A 56 -31.49 -2.53 22.38
N ILE A 57 -30.58 -1.72 21.84
CA ILE A 57 -30.69 -1.17 20.49
C ILE A 57 -29.65 -1.92 19.65
N SER A 58 -30.11 -2.79 18.75
CA SER A 58 -29.27 -3.60 17.88
C SER A 58 -28.49 -2.72 16.89
N ARG A 59 -27.16 -2.72 16.98
CA ARG A 59 -26.22 -2.08 16.04
C ARG A 59 -26.09 -2.87 14.73
N THR A 60 -27.14 -2.87 13.92
CA THR A 60 -27.11 -3.54 12.60
C THR A 60 -26.60 -2.61 11.48
N GLU A 61 -26.59 -1.27 11.69
CA GLU A 61 -26.21 -0.30 10.64
C GLU A 61 -24.70 -0.19 10.37
N SER A 62 -23.83 -0.56 11.32
CA SER A 62 -22.39 -0.26 11.21
C SER A 62 -21.60 -1.19 10.29
N ARG A 63 -22.09 -2.42 10.07
CA ARG A 63 -21.39 -3.41 9.22
C ARG A 63 -21.56 -3.12 7.73
N SER A 64 -22.78 -2.77 7.30
CA SER A 64 -23.09 -2.57 5.88
C SER A 64 -22.35 -1.35 5.29
N LEU A 65 -22.25 -0.24 6.02
CA LEU A 65 -21.54 0.96 5.55
C LEU A 65 -20.02 0.75 5.40
N PHE A 66 -19.42 -0.12 6.21
CA PHE A 66 -17.99 -0.43 6.09
C PHE A 66 -17.72 -1.35 4.89
N GLU A 67 -18.60 -2.32 4.68
CA GLU A 67 -18.55 -3.26 3.54
C GLU A 67 -18.70 -2.53 2.20
N PHE A 68 -19.67 -1.61 2.07
CA PHE A 68 -19.82 -0.78 0.87
C PHE A 68 -18.64 0.18 0.62
N LYS A 69 -18.02 0.73 1.68
CA LYS A 69 -16.84 1.59 1.55
C LYS A 69 -15.56 0.85 1.14
N SER A 70 -15.58 -0.48 1.18
CA SER A 70 -14.43 -1.34 0.85
C SER A 70 -14.49 -1.95 -0.56
N VAL A 71 -15.47 -1.53 -1.38
CA VAL A 71 -15.54 -1.91 -2.79
C VAL A 71 -14.63 -0.96 -3.59
N PRO A 72 -13.55 -1.45 -4.22
CA PRO A 72 -12.66 -0.57 -4.97
C PRO A 72 -13.30 -0.19 -6.29
N LEU A 73 -13.48 1.11 -6.51
CA LEU A 73 -13.86 1.67 -7.80
C LEU A 73 -12.61 2.22 -8.46
N TYR A 74 -12.18 1.61 -9.55
CA TYR A 74 -10.98 2.00 -10.26
C TYR A 74 -11.08 1.68 -11.75
N GLY A 75 -10.22 2.33 -12.52
CA GLY A 75 -9.96 2.03 -13.92
C GLY A 75 -8.55 2.49 -14.26
N PHE A 76 -7.94 1.91 -15.29
CA PHE A 76 -6.63 2.33 -15.75
C PHE A 76 -6.54 2.18 -17.28
N THR A 77 -5.60 2.91 -17.86
CA THR A 77 -5.18 2.75 -19.25
C THR A 77 -3.66 2.82 -19.26
N SER A 78 -3.02 1.97 -20.06
CA SER A 78 -1.58 1.92 -20.22
C SER A 78 -1.33 1.55 -21.68
N ILE A 79 -0.72 2.46 -22.44
CA ILE A 79 -0.57 2.36 -23.89
C ILE A 79 0.82 2.88 -24.30
N CYS A 80 1.41 2.27 -25.33
CA CYS A 80 2.70 2.67 -25.87
C CYS A 80 2.70 4.11 -26.46
N GLY A 81 1.54 4.56 -26.93
CA GLY A 81 1.41 5.88 -27.54
C GLY A 81 2.21 5.98 -28.84
N ARG A 82 3.14 6.95 -28.91
CA ARG A 82 3.99 7.21 -30.08
C ARG A 82 5.39 6.58 -29.97
N ARG A 83 5.70 5.93 -28.85
CA ARG A 83 7.00 5.28 -28.64
C ARG A 83 7.08 4.01 -29.50
N PRO A 84 8.30 3.58 -29.87
CA PRO A 84 8.47 2.31 -30.57
C PRO A 84 8.27 1.10 -29.64
N GLU A 85 8.54 1.26 -28.34
CA GLU A 85 8.51 0.20 -27.34
C GLU A 85 7.71 0.64 -26.11
N MET A 86 7.08 -0.34 -25.45
CA MET A 86 6.26 -0.14 -24.26
C MET A 86 7.07 -0.51 -23.02
N GLU A 87 7.55 0.50 -22.29
CA GLU A 87 8.33 0.31 -21.06
C GLU A 87 7.51 0.56 -19.78
N ASP A 88 6.28 1.09 -19.91
CA ASP A 88 5.37 1.30 -18.79
C ASP A 88 4.72 -0.01 -18.34
N ALA A 89 4.50 -0.14 -17.03
CA ALA A 89 3.69 -1.19 -16.43
C ALA A 89 2.78 -0.65 -15.32
N VAL A 90 1.66 -1.35 -15.06
CA VAL A 90 0.68 -0.97 -14.04
C VAL A 90 0.19 -2.19 -13.26
N SER A 91 -0.10 -2.02 -11.97
CA SER A 91 -0.73 -3.04 -11.12
C SER A 91 -1.96 -2.46 -10.43
N ALA A 92 -3.08 -3.19 -10.47
CA ALA A 92 -4.29 -2.84 -9.74
C ALA A 92 -4.85 -4.09 -9.07
N ILE A 93 -4.67 -4.20 -7.75
CA ILE A 93 -4.91 -5.43 -6.99
C ILE A 93 -5.85 -5.13 -5.83
N PRO A 94 -7.16 -5.33 -6.04
CA PRO A 94 -8.16 -5.29 -4.99
C PRO A 94 -7.83 -6.27 -3.87
N ARG A 95 -7.91 -5.82 -2.60
CA ARG A 95 -7.79 -6.70 -1.42
C ARG A 95 -6.50 -7.54 -1.48
N PHE A 96 -5.37 -6.90 -1.80
CA PHE A 96 -4.10 -7.58 -2.07
C PHE A 96 -3.55 -8.36 -0.85
N LEU A 97 -4.03 -8.08 0.36
CA LEU A 97 -3.69 -8.80 1.59
C LEU A 97 -4.69 -9.92 1.96
N GLN A 98 -5.69 -10.20 1.12
CA GLN A 98 -6.67 -11.23 1.42
C GLN A 98 -6.05 -12.62 1.21
N SER A 99 -5.71 -13.29 2.32
CA SER A 99 -5.35 -14.72 2.26
C SER A 99 -6.60 -15.57 1.95
N PRO A 100 -6.52 -16.56 1.04
CA PRO A 100 -7.62 -17.48 0.75
C PRO A 100 -8.01 -18.35 1.97
N THR A 101 -7.14 -18.49 2.98
CA THR A 101 -7.36 -19.39 4.13
C THR A 101 -7.81 -18.68 5.41
N ASN A 102 -7.88 -17.34 5.43
CA ASN A 102 -8.01 -16.58 6.69
C ASN A 102 -9.35 -15.83 6.87
N SER A 103 -10.37 -16.18 6.09
CA SER A 103 -11.67 -15.49 6.14
C SER A 103 -12.51 -15.79 7.40
N LEU A 104 -12.07 -16.71 8.28
CA LEU A 104 -12.83 -17.17 9.45
C LEU A 104 -11.98 -17.42 10.70
N VAL A 105 -10.98 -16.57 10.97
CA VAL A 105 -10.39 -16.55 12.33
C VAL A 105 -11.17 -15.55 13.17
N ASP A 106 -12.04 -16.08 14.05
CA ASP A 106 -12.69 -15.40 15.18
C ASP A 106 -13.79 -14.35 14.89
N GLY A 107 -14.33 -14.27 13.66
CA GLY A 107 -15.43 -13.33 13.35
C GLY A 107 -15.07 -11.85 13.50
N ARG A 108 -13.76 -11.55 13.62
CA ARG A 108 -13.20 -10.19 13.70
C ARG A 108 -12.71 -9.77 12.32
N PHE A 109 -13.18 -8.61 11.89
CA PHE A 109 -12.81 -8.00 10.62
C PHE A 109 -11.35 -7.52 10.68
N ASN A 110 -10.43 -8.11 9.89
CA ASN A 110 -9.07 -7.56 9.78
C ASN A 110 -9.12 -6.34 8.85
N PRO A 111 -8.85 -5.10 9.33
CA PRO A 111 -8.87 -3.91 8.48
C PRO A 111 -7.93 -4.01 7.27
N GLN A 112 -6.85 -4.79 7.39
CA GLN A 112 -5.87 -5.04 6.32
C GLN A 112 -6.50 -5.74 5.10
N SER A 113 -7.54 -6.55 5.31
CA SER A 113 -8.24 -7.25 4.22
C SER A 113 -8.98 -6.32 3.25
N THR A 114 -9.11 -5.04 3.61
CA THR A 114 -9.72 -4.00 2.76
C THR A 114 -8.72 -3.12 2.03
N ALA A 115 -7.42 -3.41 2.16
CA ALA A 115 -6.39 -2.65 1.47
C ALA A 115 -6.41 -2.97 -0.04
N HIS A 116 -6.48 -1.94 -0.87
CA HIS A 116 -6.35 -2.07 -2.33
C HIS A 116 -5.01 -1.49 -2.78
N PHE A 117 -4.29 -2.22 -3.62
CA PHE A 117 -2.97 -1.81 -4.12
C PHE A 117 -3.09 -1.29 -5.54
N PHE A 118 -2.46 -0.15 -5.80
CA PHE A 118 -2.31 0.42 -7.14
C PHE A 118 -0.86 0.85 -7.34
N GLY A 119 -0.26 0.47 -8.45
CA GLY A 119 1.12 0.80 -8.79
C GLY A 119 1.25 1.22 -10.24
N VAL A 120 2.08 2.22 -10.51
CA VAL A 120 2.49 2.65 -11.85
C VAL A 120 4.01 2.68 -11.88
N TYR A 121 4.58 2.10 -12.94
CA TYR A 121 6.01 1.92 -13.11
C TYR A 121 6.38 2.39 -14.51
N ASP A 122 7.18 3.45 -14.60
CA ASP A 122 7.67 4.02 -15.87
C ASP A 122 9.11 3.52 -16.09
N GLY A 123 9.25 2.53 -16.97
CA GLY A 123 10.52 1.88 -17.28
C GLY A 123 11.41 2.75 -18.17
N HIS A 124 12.73 2.60 -18.02
CA HIS A 124 13.70 3.26 -18.89
C HIS A 124 14.92 2.36 -19.14
N GLY A 125 15.41 2.38 -20.38
CA GLY A 125 16.50 1.50 -20.81
C GLY A 125 16.06 0.05 -21.05
N GLY A 126 14.75 -0.21 -20.99
CA GLY A 126 14.09 -1.50 -21.11
C GLY A 126 12.88 -1.62 -20.18
N SER A 127 11.95 -2.55 -20.50
CA SER A 127 10.73 -2.77 -19.71
C SER A 127 10.93 -3.71 -18.51
N GLN A 128 12.08 -4.38 -18.41
CA GLN A 128 12.30 -5.50 -17.49
C GLN A 128 12.04 -5.12 -16.02
N VAL A 129 12.51 -3.96 -15.60
CA VAL A 129 12.36 -3.50 -14.21
C VAL A 129 10.92 -3.08 -13.92
N ALA A 130 10.25 -2.40 -14.87
CA ALA A 130 8.84 -2.04 -14.73
C ALA A 130 7.94 -3.28 -14.69
N ASP A 131 8.20 -4.26 -15.55
CA ASP A 131 7.53 -5.56 -15.57
C ASP A 131 7.75 -6.33 -14.26
N TYR A 132 8.97 -6.31 -13.73
CA TYR A 132 9.29 -6.93 -12.44
C TYR A 132 8.55 -6.26 -11.28
N CYS A 133 8.55 -4.92 -11.23
CA CYS A 133 7.79 -4.16 -10.24
C CYS A 133 6.29 -4.49 -10.29
N ARG A 134 5.71 -4.63 -11.49
CA ARG A 134 4.30 -5.02 -11.66
C ARG A 134 3.96 -6.32 -10.95
N GLU A 135 4.84 -7.31 -11.07
CA GLU A 135 4.63 -8.66 -10.56
C GLU A 135 5.04 -8.82 -9.10
N ARG A 136 6.07 -8.09 -8.65
CA ARG A 136 6.71 -8.34 -7.36
C ARG A 136 6.36 -7.34 -6.26
N MET A 137 6.16 -6.06 -6.59
CA MET A 137 6.08 -4.98 -5.59
C MET A 137 4.98 -5.19 -4.55
N HIS A 138 3.78 -5.58 -4.99
CA HIS A 138 2.64 -5.83 -4.11
C HIS A 138 2.83 -7.06 -3.21
N LEU A 139 3.57 -8.07 -3.67
CA LEU A 139 3.92 -9.26 -2.89
C LEU A 139 4.97 -8.93 -1.83
N ALA A 140 6.01 -8.17 -2.21
CA ALA A 140 7.02 -7.70 -1.28
C ALA A 140 6.37 -6.87 -0.17
N LEU A 141 5.46 -5.95 -0.53
CA LEU A 141 4.69 -5.20 0.46
C LEU A 141 3.85 -6.11 1.37
N ALA A 142 3.18 -7.11 0.83
CA ALA A 142 2.41 -8.05 1.64
C ALA A 142 3.29 -8.83 2.65
N GLU A 143 4.48 -9.26 2.23
CA GLU A 143 5.48 -9.90 3.08
C GLU A 143 5.98 -8.95 4.19
N GLU A 144 6.28 -7.69 3.85
CA GLU A 144 6.72 -6.69 4.83
C GLU A 144 5.62 -6.36 5.84
N ILE A 145 4.37 -6.22 5.40
CA ILE A 145 3.22 -6.02 6.30
C ILE A 145 3.01 -7.21 7.23
N ALA A 146 3.17 -8.44 6.73
CA ALA A 146 3.11 -9.64 7.58
C ALA A 146 4.21 -9.64 8.64
N ARG A 147 5.41 -9.13 8.32
CA ARG A 147 6.55 -9.06 9.24
C ARG A 147 6.40 -7.96 10.30
N GLU A 148 5.98 -6.78 9.90
CA GLU A 148 5.77 -5.63 10.79
C GLU A 148 4.66 -5.87 11.82
N ASN A 149 3.75 -6.81 11.50
CA ASN A 149 2.56 -7.14 12.27
C ASN A 149 1.89 -5.89 12.88
N PRO A 150 1.25 -5.04 12.05
CA PRO A 150 0.71 -3.74 12.46
C PRO A 150 -0.31 -3.77 13.61
N THR A 151 -0.80 -4.96 13.99
CA THR A 151 -1.74 -5.15 15.10
C THR A 151 -1.09 -5.24 16.49
N LEU A 152 0.24 -5.34 16.56
CA LEU A 152 0.97 -5.31 17.84
C LEU A 152 1.29 -3.86 18.24
N CYS A 153 0.98 -3.50 19.49
CA CYS A 153 1.27 -2.17 20.05
C CYS A 153 2.68 -2.14 20.62
N ASP A 154 3.69 -1.91 19.77
CA ASP A 154 5.10 -1.85 20.17
C ASP A 154 5.62 -0.42 20.35
N GLY A 155 4.71 0.55 20.58
CA GLY A 155 5.02 1.97 20.70
C GLY A 155 4.91 2.76 19.39
N ASP A 156 5.05 2.10 18.23
CA ASP A 156 4.80 2.68 16.91
C ASP A 156 3.30 2.75 16.59
N THR A 157 2.87 3.82 15.91
CA THR A 157 1.51 3.91 15.38
C THR A 157 1.33 2.96 14.19
N TRP A 158 0.09 2.52 13.96
CA TRP A 158 -0.29 1.76 12.77
C TRP A 158 0.21 2.41 11.47
N GLN A 159 0.13 3.74 11.36
CA GLN A 159 0.55 4.50 10.20
C GLN A 159 2.06 4.41 9.96
N GLU A 160 2.88 4.47 11.02
CA GLU A 160 4.33 4.33 10.93
C GLU A 160 4.73 2.93 10.48
N LYS A 161 4.07 1.89 10.99
CA LYS A 161 4.30 0.51 10.54
C LYS A 161 3.99 0.33 9.05
N TRP A 162 2.91 0.93 8.54
CA TRP A 162 2.59 0.91 7.10
C TRP A 162 3.60 1.67 6.25
N LYS A 163 4.05 2.84 6.70
CA LYS A 163 5.12 3.60 6.02
C LYS A 163 6.42 2.81 5.98
N ARG A 164 6.81 2.16 7.07
CA ARG A 164 8.01 1.32 7.16
C ARG A 164 7.91 0.10 6.24
N ALA A 165 6.79 -0.60 6.22
CA ALA A 165 6.57 -1.72 5.31
C ALA A 165 6.65 -1.29 3.84
N LEU A 166 6.04 -0.16 3.47
CA LEU A 166 6.15 0.41 2.12
C LEU A 166 7.61 0.73 1.76
N PHE A 167 8.33 1.41 2.64
CA PHE A 167 9.74 1.71 2.43
C PHE A 167 10.58 0.44 2.22
N ASN A 168 10.45 -0.53 3.12
CA ASN A 168 11.18 -1.79 3.06
C ASN A 168 10.82 -2.61 1.81
N SER A 169 9.58 -2.53 1.35
CA SER A 169 9.16 -3.24 0.13
C SER A 169 9.89 -2.74 -1.12
N PHE A 170 10.16 -1.43 -1.21
CA PHE A 170 10.94 -0.86 -2.32
C PHE A 170 12.39 -1.27 -2.23
N LEU A 171 13.02 -1.17 -1.04
CA LEU A 171 14.40 -1.63 -0.85
C LEU A 171 14.56 -3.12 -1.17
N ARG A 172 13.56 -3.92 -0.81
CA ARG A 172 13.56 -5.35 -1.10
C ARG A 172 13.51 -5.61 -2.61
N VAL A 173 12.56 -4.99 -3.31
CA VAL A 173 12.46 -5.13 -4.77
C VAL A 173 13.74 -4.66 -5.44
N ASP A 174 14.30 -3.53 -5.00
CA ASP A 174 15.57 -2.99 -5.52
C ASP A 174 16.72 -3.99 -5.39
N SER A 175 16.87 -4.62 -4.23
CA SER A 175 17.89 -5.67 -4.01
C SER A 175 17.69 -6.93 -4.86
N GLU A 176 16.49 -7.16 -5.38
CA GLU A 176 16.17 -8.32 -6.22
C GLU A 176 16.43 -8.01 -7.71
N ILE A 177 16.48 -6.73 -8.13
CA ILE A 177 16.62 -6.28 -9.53
C ILE A 177 17.98 -6.64 -10.15
N GLU A 178 19.07 -6.66 -9.38
CA GLU A 178 20.42 -6.98 -9.90
C GLU A 178 20.47 -8.33 -10.65
N SER A 179 19.58 -9.26 -10.29
CA SER A 179 19.46 -10.57 -10.92
C SER A 179 18.51 -10.61 -12.13
N VAL A 180 17.78 -9.53 -12.38
CA VAL A 180 16.66 -9.47 -13.34
C VAL A 180 17.02 -8.67 -14.59
N ALA A 181 17.79 -7.58 -14.45
CA ALA A 181 18.08 -6.67 -15.54
C ALA A 181 19.52 -6.11 -15.49
N PRO A 182 20.08 -5.67 -16.62
CA PRO A 182 21.34 -4.93 -16.64
C PRO A 182 21.27 -3.63 -15.83
N GLU A 183 22.41 -3.14 -15.33
CA GLU A 183 22.54 -1.90 -14.55
C GLU A 183 22.03 -0.62 -15.27
N THR A 184 21.88 -0.67 -16.59
CA THR A 184 21.38 0.43 -17.42
C THR A 184 19.86 0.48 -17.52
N VAL A 185 19.15 -0.49 -16.94
CA VAL A 185 17.69 -0.60 -16.98
C VAL A 185 17.14 -0.24 -15.60
N GLY A 186 16.12 0.60 -15.58
CA GLY A 186 15.46 0.99 -14.34
C GLY A 186 13.99 1.27 -14.55
N SER A 187 13.32 1.63 -13.46
CA SER A 187 11.93 2.07 -13.48
C SER A 187 11.67 3.08 -12.38
N THR A 188 10.78 4.04 -12.65
CA THR A 188 10.09 4.74 -11.57
C THR A 188 9.11 3.79 -10.87
N SER A 189 8.66 4.16 -9.68
CA SER A 189 7.60 3.43 -8.99
C SER A 189 6.79 4.39 -8.12
N VAL A 190 5.51 4.55 -8.45
CA VAL A 190 4.53 5.20 -7.59
C VAL A 190 3.47 4.19 -7.18
N VAL A 191 3.30 4.00 -5.89
CA VAL A 191 2.38 3.04 -5.29
C VAL A 191 1.39 3.77 -4.39
N ALA A 192 0.11 3.48 -4.55
CA ALA A 192 -0.96 3.92 -3.67
C ALA A 192 -1.66 2.70 -3.04
N VAL A 193 -1.70 2.67 -1.71
CA VAL A 193 -2.52 1.72 -0.95
C VAL A 193 -3.73 2.45 -0.41
N VAL A 194 -4.91 2.04 -0.88
CA VAL A 194 -6.18 2.69 -0.56
C VAL A 194 -6.96 1.84 0.43
N PHE A 195 -7.31 2.45 1.56
CA PHE A 195 -8.23 1.93 2.56
C PHE A 195 -9.52 2.76 2.57
N PRO A 196 -10.60 2.26 3.21
CA PRO A 196 -11.81 3.05 3.44
C PRO A 196 -11.58 4.38 4.18
N THR A 197 -10.51 4.48 4.97
CA THR A 197 -10.23 5.64 5.85
C THR A 197 -8.91 6.33 5.58
N HIS A 198 -7.97 5.69 4.88
CA HIS A 198 -6.61 6.19 4.69
C HIS A 198 -6.13 5.89 3.27
N ILE A 199 -5.24 6.75 2.76
CA ILE A 199 -4.46 6.47 1.56
C ILE A 199 -2.99 6.59 1.95
N PHE A 200 -2.21 5.55 1.66
CA PHE A 200 -0.76 5.61 1.73
C PHE A 200 -0.20 5.72 0.32
N VAL A 201 0.75 6.61 0.11
CA VAL A 201 1.47 6.75 -1.16
C VAL A 201 2.96 6.62 -0.89
N ALA A 202 3.62 5.81 -1.69
CA ALA A 202 5.08 5.72 -1.79
C ALA A 202 5.49 6.07 -3.21
N ASN A 203 6.44 7.00 -3.37
CA ASN A 203 6.91 7.44 -4.68
C ASN A 203 8.45 7.40 -4.75
N CYS A 204 8.99 6.80 -5.81
CA CYS A 204 10.39 6.84 -6.19
C CYS A 204 10.50 7.15 -7.69
N GLY A 205 11.07 8.31 -8.02
CA GLY A 205 11.16 8.83 -9.40
C GLY A 205 10.20 9.99 -9.65
N ASP A 206 9.91 10.25 -10.93
CA ASP A 206 9.16 11.41 -11.41
C ASP A 206 7.71 11.10 -11.86
N SER A 207 7.30 9.83 -11.75
CA SER A 207 5.89 9.44 -11.67
C SER A 207 5.17 10.13 -10.50
N ARG A 208 3.83 10.24 -10.54
CA ARG A 208 3.08 11.02 -9.54
C ARG A 208 1.72 10.43 -9.20
N ALA A 209 1.37 10.56 -7.91
CA ALA A 209 0.01 10.36 -7.41
C ALA A 209 -0.60 11.72 -7.03
N VAL A 210 -1.85 11.95 -7.42
CA VAL A 210 -2.56 13.21 -7.17
C VAL A 210 -3.90 12.91 -6.50
N ILE A 211 -4.21 13.61 -5.42
CA ILE A 211 -5.51 13.55 -4.75
C ILE A 211 -6.35 14.77 -5.12
N CYS A 212 -7.58 14.54 -5.60
CA CYS A 212 -8.56 15.61 -5.80
C CYS A 212 -9.45 15.69 -4.57
N ARG A 213 -9.36 16.80 -3.84
CA ARG A 213 -10.17 17.08 -2.64
C ARG A 213 -10.93 18.39 -2.87
N GLY A 214 -12.25 18.31 -2.92
CA GLY A 214 -13.15 19.46 -3.02
C GLY A 214 -13.35 20.18 -1.69
#